data_AF-A0A377UQ45-F1
#
_entry.id   AF-A0A377UQ45-F1
#
_cell.length_a   1.000
_cell.length_b   1.000
_cell.length_c   1.000
_cell.angle_alpha   90.00
_cell.angle_beta   90.00
_cell.angle_gamma   90.00
#
_symmetry.space_group_name_H-M   'P 1'
#
loop_
_entity.id
_entity.type
_entity.pdbx_description
1 polymer ?
#
loop_
_entity_poly.entity_id
_entity_poly.type
_entity_poly.pdbx_seq_one_letter_code
_entity_poly.pdbx_strand_id
1 'polypeptide(L)'
;MANFARAQQANILIRGLRAVADFEYEMQLAHMNRHLMPTLESVFLMPCKEWSFISSSLVKEVARHQGDVSHFLPANVHQALLNKLK
;
A
#
# COMPACT_ATOMS: atom_id res chain seq x y z
N MET A 1 -6.66 -9.76 7.88
CA MET A 1 -6.73 -8.40 8.47
C MET A 1 -7.77 -8.32 9.58
N ALA A 2 -8.93 -8.97 9.43
CA ALA A 2 -9.98 -9.06 10.46
C ALA A 2 -9.49 -9.33 11.90
N ASN A 3 -8.62 -10.34 12.12
CA ASN A 3 -8.13 -10.65 13.47
C ASN A 3 -7.30 -9.52 14.08
N PHE A 4 -6.44 -8.88 13.29
CA PHE A 4 -5.64 -7.74 13.74
C PHE A 4 -6.51 -6.52 14.00
N ALA A 5 -7.47 -6.22 13.11
CA ALA A 5 -8.44 -5.14 13.29
C ALA A 5 -9.24 -5.33 14.59
N ARG A 6 -9.68 -6.56 14.88
CA ARG A 6 -10.36 -6.90 16.14
C ARG A 6 -9.47 -6.64 17.36
N ALA A 7 -8.21 -7.04 17.32
CA ALA A 7 -7.26 -6.80 18.41
C ALA A 7 -6.99 -5.30 18.63
N GLN A 8 -7.04 -4.50 17.57
CA GLN A 8 -6.87 -3.04 17.61
C GLN A 8 -8.18 -2.28 17.84
N GLN A 9 -9.31 -2.98 18.03
CA GLN A 9 -10.65 -2.39 18.11
C GLN A 9 -10.98 -1.46 16.91
N ALA A 10 -10.42 -1.76 15.74
CA ALA A 10 -10.63 -1.00 14.52
C ALA A 10 -11.81 -1.56 13.73
N ASN A 11 -12.66 -0.66 13.24
CA ASN A 11 -13.83 -0.96 12.40
C ASN A 11 -13.67 -0.46 10.96
N ILE A 12 -12.59 0.26 10.64
CA ILE A 12 -12.33 0.79 9.29
C ILE A 12 -10.96 0.32 8.83
N LEU A 13 -10.91 -0.25 7.63
CA LEU A 13 -9.70 -0.59 6.89
C LEU A 13 -9.56 0.36 5.70
N ILE A 14 -8.56 1.24 5.71
CA ILE A 14 -8.27 2.15 4.60
C ILE A 14 -7.32 1.48 3.61
N ARG A 15 -7.67 1.51 2.32
CA ARG A 15 -6.89 0.94 1.22
C ARG A 15 -6.78 1.94 0.07
N GLY A 16 -5.66 1.90 -0.63
CA GLY A 16 -5.44 2.71 -1.83
C GLY A 16 -5.77 1.92 -3.10
N LEU A 17 -6.39 2.57 -4.08
CA LEU A 17 -6.59 2.01 -5.43
C LEU A 17 -5.90 2.90 -6.46
N ARG A 18 -4.94 2.37 -7.22
CA ARG A 18 -4.23 3.15 -8.26
C ARG A 18 -4.76 2.89 -9.66
N ALA A 19 -5.17 1.66 -9.94
CA ALA A 19 -5.65 1.22 -11.24
C ALA A 19 -6.78 0.19 -11.09
N VAL A 20 -7.47 -0.09 -12.20
CA VAL A 20 -8.51 -1.14 -12.27
C VAL A 20 -7.98 -2.49 -11.80
N ALA A 21 -6.70 -2.80 -12.06
CA ALA A 21 -6.07 -4.04 -11.61
C ALA A 21 -5.98 -4.18 -10.08
N ASP A 22 -5.82 -3.08 -9.34
CA ASP A 22 -5.84 -3.13 -7.87
C ASP A 22 -7.27 -3.43 -7.36
N PHE A 23 -8.30 -2.96 -8.08
CA PHE A 23 -9.70 -3.02 -7.63
C PHE A 23 -10.23 -4.44 -7.44
N GLU A 24 -10.02 -5.33 -8.41
CA GLU A 24 -10.57 -6.69 -8.34
C GLU A 24 -10.03 -7.47 -7.13
N TYR A 25 -8.72 -7.40 -6.92
CA TYR A 25 -8.06 -8.03 -5.78
C TYR A 25 -8.56 -7.45 -4.45
N GLU A 26 -8.61 -6.12 -4.35
CA GLU A 26 -9.04 -5.43 -3.14
C GLU A 26 -10.52 -5.67 -2.80
N MET A 27 -11.39 -5.76 -3.81
CA MET A 27 -12.80 -6.12 -3.61
C MET A 27 -12.96 -7.53 -3.03
N GLN A 28 -12.25 -8.51 -3.57
CA GLN A 28 -12.28 -9.89 -3.04
C GLN A 28 -11.81 -9.93 -1.58
N LEU A 29 -10.75 -9.19 -1.27
CA LEU A 29 -10.22 -9.09 0.09
C LEU A 29 -11.20 -8.40 1.05
N ALA A 30 -11.88 -7.34 0.60
CA ALA A 30 -12.90 -6.66 1.39
C ALA A 30 -14.08 -7.58 1.73
N HIS A 31 -14.58 -8.34 0.76
CA HIS A 31 -15.64 -9.33 1.00
C HIS A 31 -15.22 -10.39 2.01
N MET A 32 -14.00 -10.91 1.90
CA MET A 32 -13.48 -11.89 2.84
C MET A 32 -13.35 -11.30 4.26
N ASN A 33 -12.82 -10.09 4.38
CA ASN A 33 -12.69 -9.42 5.68
C ASN A 33 -14.05 -9.15 6.32
N ARG A 34 -15.06 -8.72 5.54
CA ARG A 34 -16.43 -8.52 6.04
C ARG A 34 -17.10 -9.82 6.45
N HIS A 35 -16.85 -10.92 5.73
CA HIS A 35 -17.33 -12.24 6.14
C HIS A 35 -16.74 -12.66 7.50
N LEU A 36 -15.44 -12.43 7.71
CA LEU A 36 -14.74 -12.77 8.97
C LEU A 36 -15.04 -11.80 10.13
N MET A 37 -15.38 -10.55 9.83
CA MET A 37 -15.71 -9.49 10.79
C MET A 37 -16.74 -8.55 10.15
N PRO A 38 -18.05 -8.78 10.35
CA PRO A 38 -19.11 -8.00 9.71
C PRO A 38 -19.11 -6.51 10.02
N THR A 39 -18.44 -6.09 11.10
CA THR A 39 -18.29 -4.69 11.51
C THR A 39 -17.07 -3.99 10.92
N LEU A 40 -16.22 -4.69 10.16
CA LEU A 40 -15.05 -4.13 9.51
C LEU A 40 -15.42 -3.62 8.11
N GLU A 41 -15.45 -2.31 7.95
CA GLU A 41 -15.69 -1.64 6.69
C GLU A 41 -14.37 -1.40 5.94
N SER A 42 -14.36 -1.63 4.63
CA SER A 42 -13.20 -1.29 3.78
C SER A 42 -13.49 0.01 3.04
N VAL A 43 -12.63 1.02 3.24
CA VAL A 43 -12.71 2.33 2.59
C VAL A 43 -11.58 2.46 1.59
N PHE A 44 -11.92 2.73 0.34
CA PHE A 44 -10.97 2.86 -0.75
C PHE A 44 -10.76 4.33 -1.11
N LEU A 45 -9.50 4.74 -1.20
CA LEU A 45 -9.09 6.08 -1.62
C LEU A 45 -8.23 5.98 -2.87
N MET A 46 -8.43 6.90 -3.81
CA MET A 46 -7.55 7.05 -4.95
C MET A 46 -6.43 8.04 -4.61
N PRO A 47 -5.17 7.76 -4.94
CA PRO A 47 -4.09 8.71 -4.74
C PRO A 47 -4.22 9.89 -5.72
N CYS A 48 -3.53 10.99 -5.43
CA CYS A 48 -3.35 12.06 -6.40
C CYS A 48 -2.63 11.54 -7.65
N LYS A 49 -2.93 12.14 -8.80
CA LYS A 49 -2.44 11.70 -10.11
C LYS A 49 -0.91 11.59 -10.15
N GLU A 50 -0.23 12.53 -9.50
CA GLU A 50 1.23 12.66 -9.43
C GLU A 50 1.89 11.45 -8.73
N TRP A 51 1.14 10.70 -7.92
CA TRP A 51 1.65 9.56 -7.15
C TRP A 51 1.10 8.21 -7.62
N SER A 52 0.15 8.21 -8.57
CA SER A 52 -0.59 7.03 -9.01
C SER A 52 0.28 5.91 -9.60
N PHE A 53 1.41 6.25 -10.22
CA PHE A 53 2.30 5.28 -10.87
C PHE A 53 3.33 4.64 -9.92
N ILE A 54 3.44 5.14 -8.68
CA ILE A 54 4.47 4.69 -7.77
C ILE A 54 4.11 3.32 -7.20
N SER A 55 5.09 2.41 -7.23
CA SER A 55 5.05 1.16 -6.49
C SER A 55 6.37 0.92 -5.79
N SER A 56 6.34 0.31 -4.61
CA SER A 56 7.58 -0.05 -3.89
C SER A 56 8.46 -0.98 -4.71
N SER A 57 7.88 -1.85 -5.54
CA SER A 57 8.62 -2.73 -6.44
C SER A 57 9.38 -1.93 -7.50
N LEU A 58 8.72 -0.99 -8.17
CA LEU A 58 9.35 -0.13 -9.18
C LEU A 58 10.45 0.74 -8.58
N VAL A 59 10.18 1.38 -7.42
CA VAL A 59 11.18 2.21 -6.73
C VAL A 59 12.42 1.39 -6.34
N LYS A 60 12.22 0.19 -5.79
CA LYS A 60 13.35 -0.70 -5.44
C LYS A 60 14.13 -1.14 -6.69
N GLU A 61 13.45 -1.35 -7.80
CA GLU A 61 14.09 -1.77 -9.05
C GLU A 61 14.97 -0.67 -9.64
N VAL A 62 14.45 0.55 -9.74
CA VAL A 62 15.22 1.71 -10.19
C VAL A 62 16.45 1.93 -9.31
N ALA A 63 16.28 1.85 -7.99
CA ALA A 63 17.39 2.01 -7.05
C ALA A 63 18.47 0.92 -7.17
N ARG A 64 18.09 -0.34 -7.43
CA ARG A 64 19.05 -1.43 -7.70
C ARG A 64 19.90 -1.18 -8.95
N HIS A 65 19.29 -0.55 -9.95
CA HIS A 65 19.96 -0.13 -11.17
C HIS A 65 20.60 1.25 -11.06
N GLN A 66 20.87 1.73 -9.85
CA GLN A 66 21.57 2.99 -9.54
C GLN A 66 20.84 4.25 -10.06
N GLY A 67 19.54 4.16 -10.35
CA GLY A 67 18.71 5.31 -10.64
C GLY A 67 18.33 6.09 -9.38
N ASP A 68 18.19 7.42 -9.50
CA ASP A 68 17.77 8.28 -8.40
C ASP A 68 16.26 8.12 -8.12
N VAL A 69 15.93 7.83 -6.87
CA VAL A 69 14.56 7.67 -6.37
C VAL A 69 14.25 8.58 -5.17
N SER A 70 15.15 9.52 -4.87
CA SER A 70 15.04 10.42 -3.72
C SER A 70 13.74 11.25 -3.74
N HIS A 71 13.27 11.64 -4.93
CA HIS A 71 12.01 12.38 -5.09
C HIS A 71 10.75 11.58 -4.70
N PHE A 72 10.83 10.25 -4.69
CA PHE A 72 9.68 9.37 -4.41
C PHE A 72 9.61 8.92 -2.95
N LEU A 73 10.59 9.29 -2.12
CA LEU A 73 10.78 8.76 -0.78
C LEU A 73 11.07 9.87 0.22
N PRO A 74 10.52 9.78 1.44
CA PRO A 74 11.04 10.54 2.56
C PRO A 74 12.53 10.23 2.80
N ALA A 75 13.30 11.23 3.24
CA ALA A 75 14.76 11.13 3.36
C ALA A 75 15.24 9.93 4.22
N ASN A 76 14.54 9.64 5.31
CA ASN A 76 14.83 8.49 6.17
C ASN A 76 14.62 7.14 5.44
N VAL A 77 13.61 7.04 4.58
CA VAL A 77 13.33 5.84 3.79
C VAL A 77 14.35 5.68 2.67
N HIS A 78 14.72 6.77 2.00
CA HIS A 78 15.77 6.76 0.99
C HIS A 78 17.10 6.25 1.56
N GLN A 79 17.52 6.77 2.72
CA GLN A 79 18.74 6.32 3.40
C GLN A 79 18.67 4.83 3.78
N ALA A 80 17.53 4.37 4.32
CA ALA A 80 17.33 2.97 4.67
C ALA A 80 17.38 2.05 3.44
N LEU A 81 16.82 2.50 2.31
CA LEU A 81 16.87 1.78 1.04
C LEU A 81 18.31 1.63 0.55
N LEU A 82 19.09 2.72 0.51
CA LEU A 82 20.49 2.68 0.08
C LEU A 82 21.33 1.78 0.98
N ASN A 83 21.13 1.82 2.30
CA ASN A 83 21.85 0.94 3.23
C ASN A 83 21.53 -0.55 3.02
N LYS A 84 20.34 -0.88 2.52
CA LYS A 84 19.92 -2.25 2.22
C LYS A 84 20.44 -2.76 0.87
N LEU A 85 20.77 -1.86 -0.05
CA LEU A 85 21.25 -2.20 -1.40
C LEU A 85 22.78 -2.23 -1.53
N LYS A 86 23.50 -1.74 -0.52
CA LYS A 86 24.94 -1.98 -0.34
C LYS A 86 25.20 -3.45 0.00
#